data_AF-A0A4Y9F2M6-F1
#
_entry.id   AF-A0A4Y9F2M6-F1
#
_cell.length_a   1.000
_cell.length_b   1.000
_cell.length_c   1.000
_cell.angle_alpha   90.00
_cell.angle_beta   90.00
_cell.angle_gamma   90.00
#
_symmetry.space_group_name_H-M   'P 1'
#
loop_
_entity.id
_entity.type
_entity.pdbx_description
1 polymer ?
#
loop_
_entity_poly.entity_id
_entity_poly.type
_entity_poly.pdbx_seq_one_letter_code
_entity_poly.pdbx_strand_id
1 'polypeptide(L)'
;MHLLDTIRAIYAENLTCWLCQAPIIDHRYTPGCCSFEKRLHRLSVDHVLPRSLGGSDDIANLRPAHFSCNSARGNRVMPTKRKVEENNIEFFK
;
A
#
# COMPACT_ATOMS: atom_id res chain seq x y z
N MET A 1 -3.34 15.65 9.98
CA MET A 1 -3.20 14.20 10.28
C MET A 1 -2.12 13.65 9.37
N HIS A 2 -1.01 13.11 9.88
CA HIS A 2 0.06 12.58 9.04
C HIS A 2 -0.35 11.22 8.47
N LEU A 3 -0.47 11.08 7.14
CA LEU A 3 -0.94 9.86 6.44
C LEU A 3 -0.23 8.57 6.90
N LEU A 4 1.05 8.68 7.25
CA LEU A 4 1.85 7.58 7.79
C LEU A 4 1.29 7.05 9.11
N ASP A 5 0.84 7.93 10.00
CA ASP A 5 0.26 7.51 11.28
C ASP A 5 -1.11 6.85 11.09
N THR A 6 -1.89 7.30 10.10
CA THR A 6 -3.16 6.65 9.72
C THR A 6 -2.93 5.23 9.18
N ILE A 7 -1.96 5.06 8.28
CA ILE A 7 -1.62 3.73 7.73
C ILE A 7 -1.10 2.81 8.84
N ARG A 8 -0.25 3.31 9.73
CA ARG A 8 0.20 2.55 10.91
C ARG A 8 -0.97 2.13 11.80
N ALA A 9 -1.92 3.03 12.07
CA ALA A 9 -3.07 2.71 12.92
C ALA A 9 -3.98 1.63 12.32
N ILE A 10 -4.14 1.61 11.00
CA ILE A 10 -5.04 0.68 10.30
C ILE A 10 -4.41 -0.68 10.08
N TYR A 11 -3.14 -0.72 9.67
CA TYR A 11 -2.46 -1.97 9.34
C TYR A 11 -1.71 -2.56 10.53
N ALA A 12 -1.41 -1.76 11.56
CA ALA A 12 -0.71 -2.16 12.78
C ALA A 12 0.54 -3.00 12.48
N GLU A 13 0.58 -4.25 12.94
CA GLU A 13 1.69 -5.20 12.71
C GLU A 13 1.68 -5.86 11.32
N ASN A 14 0.58 -5.71 10.57
CA ASN A 14 0.40 -6.32 9.25
C ASN A 14 0.79 -5.35 8.12
N LEU A 15 1.95 -4.71 8.24
CA LEU A 15 2.50 -3.84 7.19
C LEU A 15 3.06 -4.70 6.06
N THR A 16 2.17 -5.14 5.18
CA THR A 16 2.53 -5.85 3.95
C THR A 16 2.50 -4.88 2.76
N CYS A 17 3.57 -4.85 1.97
CA CYS A 17 3.62 -3.98 0.79
C CYS A 17 2.59 -4.43 -0.24
N TRP A 18 1.65 -3.56 -0.60
CA TRP A 18 0.60 -3.93 -1.54
C TRP A 18 1.09 -4.14 -2.98
N LEU A 19 2.30 -3.68 -3.30
CA LEU A 19 2.92 -3.81 -4.63
C LEU A 19 3.65 -5.13 -4.81
N CYS A 20 4.48 -5.52 -3.83
CA CYS A 20 5.32 -6.73 -3.93
C CYS A 20 4.92 -7.85 -2.95
N GLN A 21 3.95 -7.62 -2.07
CA GLN A 21 3.44 -8.55 -1.08
C GLN A 21 4.45 -9.00 0.00
N ALA A 22 5.63 -8.39 0.06
CA ALA A 22 6.61 -8.64 1.10
C ALA A 22 6.37 -7.74 2.34
N PRO A 23 6.75 -8.20 3.55
CA PRO A 23 6.62 -7.42 4.76
C PRO A 23 7.46 -6.14 4.71
N ILE A 24 6.96 -5.09 5.34
CA ILE A 24 7.61 -3.79 5.49
C ILE A 24 8.20 -3.70 6.89
N ILE A 25 9.46 -3.27 6.97
CA ILE A 25 10.12 -2.99 8.24
C ILE A 25 9.79 -1.55 8.64
N ASP A 26 9.14 -1.36 9.79
CA ASP A 26 8.92 -0.03 10.36
C ASP A 26 10.05 0.37 11.30
N HIS A 27 10.84 1.35 10.88
CA HIS A 27 11.99 1.90 11.62
C HIS A 27 11.63 2.45 12.99
N ARG A 28 10.35 2.78 13.27
CA ARG A 28 9.92 3.13 14.63
C ARG A 28 10.19 2.01 15.63
N TYR A 29 10.01 0.76 15.21
CA TYR A 29 10.13 -0.42 16.07
C TYR A 29 11.44 -1.18 15.87
N THR A 30 12.29 -0.74 14.93
CA THR A 30 13.59 -1.38 14.68
C THR A 30 14.71 -0.34 14.64
N PRO A 31 15.13 0.21 15.79
CA PRO A 31 16.28 1.11 15.87
C PRO A 31 17.52 0.45 15.24
N GLY A 32 18.33 1.21 14.49
CA GLY A 32 19.54 0.69 13.86
C GLY A 32 19.36 0.00 12.51
N CYS A 33 18.13 -0.06 11.97
CA CYS A 33 17.90 -0.52 10.59
C CYS A 33 18.31 0.49 9.50
N CYS A 34 19.14 1.48 9.83
CA CYS A 34 19.45 2.63 8.98
C CYS A 34 20.44 2.37 7.84
N SER A 35 20.79 1.12 7.53
CA SER A 35 21.62 0.81 6.36
C SER A 35 20.91 1.26 5.07
N PHE A 36 21.69 1.63 4.05
CA PHE A 36 21.14 2.17 2.80
C PHE A 36 20.13 1.21 2.16
N GLU A 37 20.44 -0.09 2.11
CA GLU A 37 19.55 -1.13 1.60
C GLU A 37 18.23 -1.18 2.38
N LYS A 38 18.28 -1.13 3.72
CA LYS A 38 17.09 -1.20 4.59
C LYS A 38 16.23 0.06 4.51
N ARG A 39 16.80 1.22 4.18
CA ARG A 39 16.05 2.46 3.95
C ARG A 39 15.15 2.39 2.72
N LEU A 40 15.48 1.56 1.72
CA LEU A 40 14.63 1.34 0.54
C LEU A 40 13.37 0.54 0.90
N HIS A 41 13.48 -0.37 1.88
CA HIS A 41 12.38 -1.19 2.40
C HIS A 41 11.57 -0.52 3.52
N ARG A 42 11.66 0.82 3.64
CA ARG A 42 10.87 1.57 4.62
C ARG A 42 9.40 1.68 4.28
N LEU A 43 8.57 1.82 5.31
CA LEU A 43 7.17 2.17 5.15
C LEU A 43 7.03 3.53 4.43
N SER A 44 6.23 3.52 3.38
CA SER A 44 5.72 4.70 2.69
C SER A 44 4.22 4.54 2.45
N VAL A 45 3.55 5.66 2.21
CA VAL A 45 2.13 5.68 1.83
C VAL A 45 2.07 5.82 0.31
N ASP A 46 1.43 4.86 -0.34
CA ASP A 46 1.22 4.86 -1.77
C ASP A 46 -0.28 5.10 -2.08
N HIS A 47 -0.55 5.89 -3.11
CA HIS A 47 -1.89 6.18 -3.58
C HIS A 47 -2.29 5.25 -4.72
N VAL A 48 -3.38 4.48 -4.56
CA VAL A 48 -3.88 3.53 -5.57
C VAL A 48 -4.13 4.25 -6.90
N LEU A 49 -4.85 5.37 -6.88
CA LEU A 49 -4.85 6.38 -7.93
C LEU A 49 -3.80 7.45 -7.55
N PRO A 50 -2.74 7.66 -8.36
CA PRO A 50 -1.73 8.68 -8.06
C PRO A 50 -2.33 10.08 -7.93
N ARG A 51 -1.77 10.90 -7.02
CA ARG A 51 -2.20 12.30 -6.83
C ARG A 51 -2.14 13.14 -8.10
N SER A 52 -1.11 12.94 -8.92
CA SER A 52 -0.96 13.62 -10.22
C SER A 52 -2.05 13.25 -11.24
N LEU A 53 -2.82 12.19 -10.98
CA LEU A 53 -3.95 11.74 -11.78
C LEU A 53 -5.30 11.95 -11.05
N GLY A 54 -5.33 12.79 -10.00
CA GLY A 54 -6.55 13.13 -9.26
C GLY A 54 -6.85 12.24 -8.05
N GLY A 55 -5.90 11.40 -7.61
CA GLY A 55 -6.04 10.60 -6.39
C GLY A 55 -6.18 11.44 -5.12
N SER A 56 -7.16 11.12 -4.28
CA SER A 56 -7.37 11.77 -2.98
C SER A 56 -6.49 11.18 -1.88
N ASP A 57 -6.38 11.90 -0.77
CA ASP A 57 -5.75 11.43 0.47
C ASP A 57 -6.72 10.60 1.35
N ASP A 58 -7.88 10.21 0.81
CA ASP A 58 -8.84 9.36 1.52
C ASP A 58 -8.27 7.97 1.74
N ILE A 59 -8.57 7.38 2.90
CA ILE A 59 -8.04 6.07 3.27
C ILE A 59 -8.33 4.97 2.24
N ALA A 60 -9.47 5.08 1.54
CA ALA A 60 -9.83 4.17 0.45
C ALA A 60 -8.76 4.14 -0.66
N ASN A 61 -8.08 5.26 -0.90
CA ASN A 61 -7.03 5.43 -1.90
C ASN A 61 -5.61 5.20 -1.36
N LEU A 62 -5.40 4.99 -0.06
CA LEU A 62 -4.07 4.83 0.52
C LEU A 62 -3.73 3.36 0.80
N ARG A 63 -2.49 2.95 0.51
CA ARG A 63 -1.97 1.61 0.82
C ARG A 63 -0.53 1.67 1.35
N PRO A 64 -0.13 0.74 2.23
CA PRO A 64 1.25 0.62 2.68
C PRO A 64 2.14 0.04 1.57
N ALA A 65 3.26 0.69 1.28
CA ALA A 65 4.25 0.22 0.31
C ALA A 65 5.68 0.46 0.80
N HIS A 66 6.64 -0.34 0.35
CA HIS A 66 8.05 0.03 0.47
C HIS A 66 8.32 1.32 -0.29
N PHE A 67 9.21 2.16 0.23
CA PHE A 67 9.62 3.39 -0.43
C PHE A 67 10.18 3.13 -1.84
N SER A 68 11.01 2.10 -2.02
CA SER A 68 11.53 1.74 -3.34
C SER A 68 10.45 1.27 -4.30
N CYS A 69 9.51 0.42 -3.86
CA CYS A 69 8.41 -0.05 -4.68
C CYS A 69 7.50 1.10 -5.13
N ASN A 70 7.12 1.98 -4.19
CA ASN A 70 6.31 3.18 -4.46
C ASN A 70 7.03 4.11 -5.44
N SER A 71 8.31 4.42 -5.17
CA SER A 71 9.12 5.27 -6.05
C SER A 71 9.28 4.67 -7.45
N ALA A 72 9.49 3.35 -7.56
CA ALA A 72 9.60 2.67 -8.84
C ALA A 72 8.27 2.66 -9.60
N ARG A 73 7.13 2.55 -8.90
CA ARG A 73 5.80 2.62 -9.50
C ARG A 73 5.54 3.96 -10.18
N GLY A 74 5.87 5.07 -9.52
CA GLY A 74 5.63 6.41 -10.04
C GLY A 74 4.12 6.69 -10.21
N ASN A 75 3.72 7.30 -11.33
CA ASN A 75 2.33 7.64 -11.61
C ASN A 75 1.54 6.53 -12.34
N ARG A 76 2.04 5.28 -12.35
CA ARG A 76 1.36 4.17 -13.04
C ARG A 76 0.17 3.67 -12.22
N VAL A 77 -1.00 3.59 -12.84
CA VAL A 77 -2.17 2.94 -12.23
C VAL A 77 -1.96 1.43 -12.30
N MET A 78 -1.98 0.75 -11.15
CA MET A 78 -1.89 -0.71 -11.12
C MET A 78 -3.27 -1.29 -11.46
N PRO A 79 -3.34 -2.34 -12.29
CA PRO A 79 -4.60 -3.03 -12.51
C PRO A 79 -5.06 -3.62 -11.17
N THR A 80 -6.14 -3.08 -10.61
CA THR A 80 -6.82 -3.71 -9.48
C THR A 80 -7.38 -5.02 -10.01
N LYS A 81 -6.94 -6.17 -9.50
CA LYS A 81 -7.66 -7.43 -9.75
C LYS A 81 -9.06 -7.24 -9.18
N ARG A 82 -10.04 -6.90 -10.02
CA ARG A 82 -11.45 -6.88 -9.63
C ARG A 82 -11.77 -8.32 -9.20
N LYS A 83 -12.16 -8.56 -7.96
CA LYS A 83 -12.84 -9.82 -7.62
C LYS A 83 -14.06 -9.84 -8.53
N VAL A 84 -14.15 -10.83 -9.40
CA VAL A 84 -15.41 -11.13 -10.07
C VAL A 84 -16.33 -11.58 -8.94
N GLU A 85 -17.32 -10.77 -8.60
CA GLU A 85 -18.40 -11.21 -7.73
C GLU A 85 -19.24 -12.19 -8.53
N GLU A 86 -19.04 -13.48 -8.27
CA GLU A 86 -19.95 -14.54 -8.70
C GLU A 86 -21.28 -14.36 -7.96
N ASN A 87 -22.15 -13.52 -8.52
CA ASN A 87 -23.57 -13.53 -8.21
C ASN A 87 -24.33 -13.59 -9.53
N ASN A 88 -24.53 -14.80 -10.06
CA ASN A 88 -25.66 -15.10 -10.93
C ASN A 88 -26.39 -16.32 -10.38
N ILE A 89 -27.47 -16.01 -9.67
CA ILE A 89 -28.55 -16.91 -9.30
C ILE A 89 -29.47 -17.03 -10.53
N GLU A 90 -29.56 -18.21 -11.13
CA GLU A 90 -30.72 -18.68 -11.93
C GLU A 90 -30.80 -20.21 -11.69
N PHE A 91 -31.73 -20.76 -10.93
CA PHE A 91 -33.19 -20.79 -11.09
C PHE A 91 -33.67 -21.37 -12.43
N PHE A 92 -33.18 -22.57 -12.78
CA PHE A 92 -33.90 -23.52 -13.64
C PHE A 92 -33.63 -24.95 -13.19
N LYS A 93 -34.50 -25.51 -12.36
CA LYS A 93 -34.94 -26.91 -12.36
C LYS A 93 -36.37 -26.99 -11.88
#